data_AF-A0A411A533-F1
#
_entry.id   AF-A0A411A533-F1
#
_cell.length_a   1.000
_cell.length_b   1.000
_cell.length_c   1.000
_cell.angle_alpha   90.00
_cell.angle_beta   90.00
_cell.angle_gamma   90.00
#
_symmetry.space_group_name_H-M   'P 1'
#
loop_
_entity.id
_entity.type
_entity.pdbx_description
1 polymer ?
#
loop_
_entity_poly.entity_id
_entity_poly.type
_entity_poly.pdbx_seq_one_letter_code
_entity_poly.pdbx_strand_id
1 'polypeptide(L)'
;MAKYIGYAGTYTKGGSEGIYCFELDTEAKRLSRPKLAAKLGNPTYVTPNSDNSMLYSIEKADGKGGVAAYQIHQNSGELTFVNHQLIEGPSPCHVSIDNKHEYVLTANYHSGKVHAFPVNKDGSLREPAAEAAHTGTGPHERQEKPHTHFAGYTPEHNYIAAVDLGTDTLYTYQMKNGSLTEVKTHSFTPGSGPRHIVFHPAEKYAYVMTEISNEVIALEYNPTLGEFRELQVISALPEGFTDKSQGSAIRISKDGRFLYAANRGHDSIAIYKINQYSGELSLIEWVPTEGNWPRDFAFDPSETFLVASNEETGNLVLFERDSETGRLTLLQSDIPVPYPVCVSFLHQV
;
A
#
# COMPACT_ATOMS: atom_id res chain seq x y z
N MET A 1 -13.70 -0.19 -25.66
CA MET A 1 -12.86 0.87 -25.07
C MET A 1 -12.68 0.50 -23.61
N ALA A 2 -11.46 0.23 -23.17
CA ALA A 2 -11.23 -0.19 -21.79
C ALA A 2 -11.23 1.06 -20.89
N LYS A 3 -12.28 1.20 -20.09
CA LYS A 3 -12.31 2.16 -18.99
C LYS A 3 -12.04 1.39 -17.70
N TYR A 4 -11.13 1.88 -16.88
CA TYR A 4 -10.82 1.28 -15.59
C TYR A 4 -11.25 2.22 -14.47
N ILE A 5 -11.94 1.66 -13.48
CA ILE A 5 -12.39 2.41 -12.30
C ILE A 5 -11.31 2.30 -11.23
N GLY A 6 -10.96 3.45 -10.66
CA GLY A 6 -10.08 3.54 -9.50
C GLY A 6 -10.70 4.37 -8.37
N TYR A 7 -10.10 4.24 -7.20
CA TYR A 7 -10.47 4.93 -5.98
C TYR A 7 -9.26 5.64 -5.40
N ALA A 8 -9.51 6.81 -4.81
CA ALA A 8 -8.57 7.57 -4.02
C ALA A 8 -9.05 7.61 -2.56
N GLY A 9 -8.26 7.00 -1.68
CA GLY A 9 -8.39 7.18 -0.23
C GLY A 9 -7.74 8.49 0.20
N THR A 10 -8.29 9.15 1.22
CA THR A 10 -7.86 10.51 1.60
C THR A 10 -7.75 10.67 3.12
N TYR A 11 -7.03 11.71 3.54
CA TYR A 11 -7.31 12.32 4.84
C TYR A 11 -8.55 13.21 4.73
N THR A 12 -9.50 13.10 5.67
CA THR A 12 -10.65 13.99 5.75
C THR A 12 -10.29 15.28 6.47
N LYS A 13 -9.33 16.02 5.89
CA LYS A 13 -8.93 17.38 6.29
C LYS A 13 -9.11 18.33 5.09
N GLY A 14 -9.18 19.64 5.38
CA GLY A 14 -9.48 20.64 4.36
C GLY A 14 -10.88 20.45 3.75
N GLY A 15 -10.93 20.06 2.47
CA GLY A 15 -12.18 19.84 1.73
C GLY A 15 -12.50 18.38 1.38
N SER A 16 -11.71 17.40 1.87
CA SER A 16 -12.03 15.99 1.63
C SER A 16 -13.21 15.53 2.50
N GLU A 17 -14.13 14.77 1.90
CA GLU A 17 -15.27 14.15 2.59
C GLU A 17 -15.15 12.62 2.76
N GLY A 18 -14.15 11.97 2.15
CA GLY A 18 -14.00 10.51 2.23
C GLY A 18 -13.27 9.89 1.03
N ILE A 19 -13.87 8.84 0.45
CA ILE A 19 -13.30 8.12 -0.70
C ILE A 19 -13.82 8.75 -1.99
N TYR A 20 -12.93 8.97 -2.95
CA TYR A 20 -13.29 9.45 -4.29
C TYR A 20 -13.09 8.33 -5.32
N CYS A 21 -13.98 8.20 -6.30
CA CYS A 21 -13.81 7.33 -7.46
C CYS A 21 -13.44 8.14 -8.71
N PHE A 22 -12.71 7.52 -9.62
CA PHE A 22 -12.33 8.08 -10.90
C PHE A 22 -12.29 7.00 -11.98
N GLU A 23 -12.30 7.41 -13.25
CA GLU A 23 -12.17 6.52 -14.39
C GLU A 23 -10.90 6.86 -15.17
N LEU A 24 -10.13 5.85 -15.55
CA LEU A 24 -9.09 5.94 -16.57
C LEU A 24 -9.66 5.52 -17.92
N ASP A 25 -9.70 6.45 -18.86
CA ASP A 25 -9.94 6.17 -20.27
C ASP A 25 -8.60 5.87 -20.94
N THR A 26 -8.36 4.59 -21.25
CA THR A 26 -7.08 4.13 -21.80
C THR A 26 -6.85 4.54 -23.25
N GLU A 27 -7.92 4.81 -24.01
CA GLU A 27 -7.82 5.25 -25.40
C GLU A 27 -7.56 6.76 -25.46
N ALA A 28 -8.30 7.53 -24.65
CA ALA A 28 -8.07 8.97 -24.53
C ALA A 28 -6.83 9.32 -23.69
N LYS A 29 -6.23 8.33 -23.01
CA LYS A 29 -5.10 8.47 -22.07
C LYS A 29 -5.36 9.53 -21.00
N ARG A 30 -6.55 9.48 -20.40
CA ARG A 30 -7.04 10.52 -19.49
C ARG A 30 -7.79 9.98 -18.28
N LEU A 31 -7.59 10.63 -17.14
CA LEU A 31 -8.41 10.46 -15.95
C LEU A 31 -9.64 11.38 -16.01
N SER A 32 -10.79 10.85 -15.60
CA SER A 32 -11.97 11.66 -15.31
C SER A 32 -11.77 12.46 -14.02
N ARG A 33 -12.56 13.53 -13.84
CA ARG A 33 -12.55 14.27 -12.58
C ARG A 33 -13.08 13.36 -11.46
N PRO A 34 -12.33 13.16 -10.37
CA PRO A 34 -12.76 12.30 -9.28
C PRO A 34 -14.04 12.81 -8.62
N LYS A 35 -14.92 11.88 -8.27
CA LYS A 35 -16.22 12.14 -7.63
C LYS A 35 -16.27 11.45 -6.29
N LEU A 36 -16.98 12.02 -5.32
CA LEU A 36 -17.14 11.40 -4.02
C LEU A 36 -17.91 10.07 -4.14
N ALA A 37 -17.31 8.98 -3.68
CA ALA A 37 -17.87 7.64 -3.72
C ALA A 37 -18.47 7.22 -2.37
N ALA A 38 -17.84 7.64 -1.26
CA ALA A 38 -18.34 7.39 0.10
C ALA A 38 -17.90 8.48 1.09
N LYS A 39 -18.76 8.80 2.05
CA LYS A 39 -18.46 9.71 3.18
C LYS A 39 -18.11 8.92 4.43
N LEU A 40 -16.90 9.10 4.95
CA LEU A 40 -16.40 8.48 6.17
C LEU A 40 -15.13 9.18 6.64
N GLY A 41 -14.78 9.03 7.92
CA GLY A 41 -13.62 9.70 8.50
C GLY A 41 -12.29 9.02 8.13
N ASN A 42 -11.35 9.80 7.60
CA ASN A 42 -9.97 9.42 7.26
C ASN A 42 -9.81 8.01 6.61
N PRO A 43 -10.40 7.76 5.42
CA PRO A 43 -10.17 6.54 4.66
C PRO A 43 -8.80 6.55 3.98
N THR A 44 -7.73 6.51 4.78
CA THR A 44 -6.37 6.71 4.30
C THR A 44 -5.79 5.53 3.52
N TYR A 45 -6.48 4.40 3.50
CA TYR A 45 -6.12 3.24 2.69
C TYR A 45 -7.38 2.46 2.33
N VAL A 46 -7.48 2.03 1.07
CA VAL A 46 -8.61 1.26 0.54
C VAL A 46 -8.10 0.06 -0.25
N THR A 47 -8.84 -1.03 -0.22
CA THR A 47 -8.57 -2.21 -1.04
C THR A 47 -9.88 -2.82 -1.54
N PRO A 48 -10.07 -3.00 -2.85
CA PRO A 48 -11.07 -3.93 -3.34
C PRO A 48 -10.66 -5.37 -3.01
N ASN A 49 -11.62 -6.29 -2.97
CA ASN A 49 -11.37 -7.72 -2.98
C ASN A 49 -11.18 -8.24 -4.42
N SER A 50 -10.64 -9.45 -4.56
CA SER A 50 -10.17 -9.96 -5.86
C SER A 50 -11.24 -10.11 -6.95
N ASP A 51 -12.53 -10.20 -6.60
CA ASP A 51 -13.65 -10.25 -7.56
C ASP A 51 -14.36 -8.89 -7.75
N ASN A 52 -13.79 -7.83 -7.16
CA ASN A 52 -14.32 -6.48 -7.11
C ASN A 52 -15.68 -6.33 -6.45
N SER A 53 -16.26 -7.33 -5.80
CA SER A 53 -17.58 -7.17 -5.16
C SER A 53 -17.56 -6.18 -3.99
N MET A 54 -16.48 -6.17 -3.22
CA MET A 54 -16.36 -5.39 -1.99
C MET A 54 -15.14 -4.48 -1.99
N LEU A 55 -15.28 -3.31 -1.37
CA LEU A 55 -14.19 -2.41 -1.01
C LEU A 55 -14.10 -2.31 0.51
N TYR A 56 -12.91 -2.54 1.04
CA TYR A 56 -12.58 -2.34 2.46
C TYR A 56 -11.75 -1.09 2.61
N SER A 57 -12.11 -0.26 3.58
CA SER A 57 -11.47 1.03 3.84
C SER A 57 -11.10 1.14 5.30
N ILE A 58 -9.97 1.76 5.60
CA ILE A 58 -9.73 2.32 6.93
C ILE A 58 -10.84 3.30 7.28
N GLU A 59 -11.22 3.35 8.56
CA GLU A 59 -12.15 4.33 9.08
C GLU A 59 -11.70 4.83 10.45
N LYS A 60 -11.93 6.13 10.69
CA LYS A 60 -11.88 6.77 12.00
C LYS A 60 -13.22 7.43 12.32
N ALA A 61 -13.86 7.01 13.41
CA ALA A 61 -15.11 7.60 13.90
C ALA A 61 -15.18 7.56 15.42
N ASP A 62 -15.69 8.61 16.05
CA ASP A 62 -16.01 8.67 17.49
C ASP A 62 -14.87 8.24 18.44
N GLY A 63 -13.62 8.59 18.11
CA GLY A 63 -12.43 8.21 18.90
C GLY A 63 -11.96 6.77 18.69
N LYS A 64 -12.61 6.03 17.79
CA LYS A 64 -12.31 4.66 17.40
C LYS A 64 -11.70 4.61 16.00
N GLY A 65 -11.05 3.49 15.73
CA GLY A 65 -10.36 3.20 14.49
C GLY A 65 -10.58 1.77 14.02
N GLY A 66 -10.75 1.54 12.72
CA GLY A 66 -10.95 0.19 12.21
C GLY A 66 -11.18 0.15 10.71
N VAL A 67 -12.13 -0.69 10.29
CA VAL A 67 -12.42 -0.95 8.87
C VAL A 67 -13.91 -0.79 8.59
N ALA A 68 -14.23 -0.12 7.50
CA ALA A 68 -15.54 -0.09 6.87
C ALA A 68 -15.57 -0.97 5.62
N ALA A 69 -16.69 -1.66 5.39
CA ALA A 69 -16.96 -2.47 4.22
C ALA A 69 -18.03 -1.82 3.35
N TYR A 70 -17.78 -1.79 2.04
CA TYR A 70 -18.66 -1.22 1.03
C TYR A 70 -18.87 -2.21 -0.12
N GLN A 71 -20.11 -2.34 -0.58
CA GLN A 71 -20.41 -3.01 -1.84
C GLN A 71 -20.06 -2.07 -3.00
N ILE A 72 -19.35 -2.59 -4.00
CA ILE A 72 -18.98 -1.85 -5.22
C ILE A 72 -20.07 -2.00 -6.28
N HIS A 73 -20.51 -0.87 -6.85
CA HIS A 73 -21.32 -0.84 -8.07
C HIS A 73 -20.41 -0.83 -9.30
N GLN A 74 -20.16 -2.00 -9.91
CA GLN A 74 -19.16 -2.22 -10.98
C GLN A 74 -19.21 -1.22 -12.14
N ASN A 75 -20.40 -0.73 -12.50
CA ASN A 75 -20.56 0.15 -13.66
C ASN A 75 -20.28 1.62 -13.36
N SER A 76 -20.48 2.06 -12.11
CA SER A 76 -20.38 3.47 -11.72
C SER A 76 -19.21 3.76 -10.79
N GLY A 77 -18.67 2.73 -10.11
CA GLY A 77 -17.72 2.90 -9.03
C GLY A 77 -18.32 3.52 -7.77
N GLU A 78 -19.65 3.59 -7.67
CA GLU A 78 -20.32 4.02 -6.44
C GLU A 78 -20.18 2.95 -5.35
N LEU A 79 -20.18 3.40 -4.10
CA LEU A 79 -20.00 2.53 -2.94
C LEU A 79 -21.26 2.56 -2.07
N THR A 80 -21.80 1.39 -1.74
CA THR A 80 -22.90 1.25 -0.77
C THR A 80 -22.35 0.71 0.52
N PHE A 81 -22.53 1.45 1.62
CA PHE A 81 -22.10 1.02 2.94
C PHE A 81 -22.78 -0.29 3.34
N VAL A 82 -21.99 -1.23 3.84
CA VAL A 82 -22.48 -2.51 4.37
C VAL A 82 -22.42 -2.49 5.90
N ASN A 83 -21.21 -2.41 6.46
CA ASN A 83 -21.00 -2.22 7.89
C ASN A 83 -19.58 -1.71 8.19
N HIS A 84 -19.27 -1.52 9.47
CA HIS A 84 -17.91 -1.29 9.94
C HIS A 84 -17.61 -2.07 11.22
N GLN A 85 -16.33 -2.22 11.51
CA GLN A 85 -15.82 -2.79 12.76
C GLN A 85 -14.71 -1.87 13.28
N LEU A 86 -14.98 -1.20 14.39
CA LEU A 86 -14.13 -0.17 14.98
C LEU A 86 -13.70 -0.54 16.40
N ILE A 87 -12.43 -0.30 16.70
CA ILE A 87 -11.81 -0.59 17.99
C ILE A 87 -11.44 0.75 18.65
N GLU A 88 -11.57 0.84 19.97
CA GLU A 88 -11.15 2.02 20.73
C GLU A 88 -9.69 2.39 20.44
N GLY A 89 -9.44 3.67 20.15
CA GLY A 89 -8.10 4.19 19.90
C GLY A 89 -7.86 4.62 18.44
N PRO A 90 -6.58 4.73 18.03
CA PRO A 90 -6.21 5.33 16.76
C PRO A 90 -6.65 4.46 15.57
N SER A 91 -6.96 5.10 14.44
CA SER A 91 -7.23 4.39 13.18
C SER A 91 -6.00 3.65 12.67
N PRO A 92 -6.18 2.45 12.06
CA PRO A 92 -5.10 1.80 11.35
C PRO A 92 -4.65 2.63 10.13
N CYS A 93 -3.54 2.25 9.51
CA CYS A 93 -2.95 2.97 8.38
C CYS A 93 -2.87 2.15 7.08
N HIS A 94 -3.13 0.85 7.15
CA HIS A 94 -3.12 -0.07 6.02
C HIS A 94 -4.21 -1.13 6.20
N VAL A 95 -4.84 -1.53 5.10
CA VAL A 95 -5.84 -2.61 5.04
C VAL A 95 -5.53 -3.53 3.85
N SER A 96 -5.70 -4.83 4.04
CA SER A 96 -5.59 -5.84 2.98
C SER A 96 -6.63 -6.94 3.17
N ILE A 97 -6.92 -7.69 2.10
CA ILE A 97 -7.80 -8.86 2.13
C ILE A 97 -7.13 -10.02 1.39
N ASP A 98 -7.41 -11.26 1.81
CA ASP A 98 -6.94 -12.44 1.13
C ASP A 98 -7.78 -12.78 -0.12
N ASN A 99 -7.24 -13.63 -1.00
CA ASN A 99 -7.92 -14.04 -2.23
C ASN A 99 -9.14 -14.94 -1.99
N LYS A 100 -9.30 -15.51 -0.78
CA LYS A 100 -10.48 -16.31 -0.41
C LYS A 100 -11.55 -15.48 0.30
N HIS A 101 -11.28 -14.19 0.54
CA HIS A 101 -12.15 -13.24 1.25
C HIS A 101 -12.59 -13.77 2.63
N GLU A 102 -11.67 -14.42 3.36
CA GLU A 102 -11.94 -14.96 4.69
C GLU A 102 -11.61 -13.95 5.79
N TYR A 103 -10.55 -13.15 5.60
CA TYR A 103 -10.09 -12.19 6.60
C TYR A 103 -9.58 -10.90 5.96
N VAL A 104 -9.99 -9.78 6.56
CA VAL A 104 -9.38 -8.48 6.33
C VAL A 104 -8.35 -8.22 7.41
N LEU A 105 -7.15 -7.80 7.01
CA LEU A 105 -6.06 -7.45 7.90
C LEU A 105 -5.91 -5.94 7.99
N THR A 106 -5.58 -5.43 9.17
CA THR A 106 -5.13 -4.05 9.33
C THR A 106 -3.79 -3.97 10.04
N ALA A 107 -3.01 -2.93 9.70
CA ALA A 107 -1.83 -2.52 10.46
C ALA A 107 -2.04 -1.14 11.05
N ASN A 108 -1.74 -0.97 12.34
CA ASN A 108 -1.96 0.27 13.06
C ASN A 108 -0.64 0.93 13.48
N TYR A 109 -0.35 2.06 12.82
CA TYR A 109 0.86 2.83 13.05
C TYR A 109 0.99 3.32 14.50
N HIS A 110 -0.09 3.75 15.14
CA HIS A 110 0.02 4.41 16.44
C HIS A 110 0.03 3.44 17.62
N SER A 111 -0.56 2.25 17.46
CA SER A 111 -0.62 1.21 18.49
C SER A 111 0.38 0.07 18.30
N GLY A 112 0.99 -0.07 17.12
CA GLY A 112 1.93 -1.16 16.84
C GLY A 112 1.26 -2.53 16.77
N LYS A 113 0.04 -2.57 16.19
CA LYS A 113 -0.81 -3.75 16.19
C LYS A 113 -1.25 -4.16 14.79
N VAL A 114 -1.38 -5.46 14.59
CA VAL A 114 -2.09 -6.10 13.49
C VAL A 114 -3.40 -6.68 14.00
N HIS A 115 -4.50 -6.45 13.27
CA HIS A 115 -5.79 -7.11 13.55
C HIS A 115 -6.24 -7.92 12.36
N ALA A 116 -6.99 -8.99 12.62
CA ALA A 116 -7.66 -9.79 11.60
C ALA A 116 -9.17 -9.83 11.85
N PHE A 117 -9.92 -9.26 10.92
CA PHE A 117 -11.38 -9.19 10.92
C PHE A 117 -11.94 -10.28 10.02
N PRO A 118 -12.69 -11.25 10.56
CA PRO A 118 -13.33 -12.25 9.74
C PRO A 118 -14.40 -11.62 8.84
N VAL A 119 -14.50 -12.13 7.62
CA VAL A 119 -15.47 -11.66 6.62
C VAL A 119 -16.63 -12.66 6.53
N ASN A 120 -17.85 -12.17 6.40
CA ASN A 120 -19.05 -12.96 6.15
C ASN A 120 -19.24 -13.20 4.64
N LYS A 121 -20.11 -14.14 4.28
CA LYS A 121 -20.39 -14.44 2.85
C LYS A 121 -20.96 -13.26 2.06
N ASP A 122 -21.57 -12.30 2.72
CA ASP A 122 -22.09 -11.06 2.11
C ASP A 122 -21.05 -9.93 2.08
N GLY A 123 -19.80 -10.22 2.42
CA GLY A 123 -18.71 -9.25 2.47
C GLY A 123 -18.66 -8.40 3.75
N SER A 124 -19.65 -8.49 4.63
CA SER A 124 -19.67 -7.74 5.90
C SER A 124 -18.59 -8.23 6.87
N LEU A 125 -18.09 -7.32 7.71
CA LEU A 125 -17.04 -7.60 8.68
C LEU A 125 -17.60 -8.05 10.03
N ARG A 126 -16.92 -8.99 10.69
CA ARG A 126 -17.14 -9.34 12.10
C ARG A 126 -16.08 -8.70 12.99
N GLU A 127 -16.37 -8.63 14.29
CA GLU A 127 -15.41 -8.25 15.33
C GLU A 127 -14.07 -9.00 15.14
N PRO A 128 -12.93 -8.38 15.46
CA PRO A 128 -11.61 -8.95 15.21
C PRO A 128 -11.48 -10.30 15.92
N ALA A 129 -11.12 -11.34 15.17
CA ALA A 129 -10.87 -12.66 15.74
C ALA A 129 -9.49 -12.75 16.38
N ALA A 130 -8.52 -12.02 15.83
CA ALA A 130 -7.13 -12.05 16.27
C ALA A 130 -6.50 -10.66 16.29
N GLU A 131 -5.54 -10.49 17.21
CA GLU A 131 -4.66 -9.34 17.33
C GLU A 131 -3.22 -9.83 17.54
N ALA A 132 -2.25 -9.19 16.89
CA ALA A 132 -0.84 -9.29 17.24
C ALA A 132 -0.33 -7.90 17.62
N ALA A 133 0.26 -7.77 18.81
CA ALA A 133 0.86 -6.53 19.30
C ALA A 133 2.39 -6.67 19.30
N HIS A 134 3.06 -5.73 18.65
CA HIS A 134 4.52 -5.70 18.62
C HIS A 134 5.08 -5.01 19.88
N THR A 135 6.37 -5.23 20.14
CA THR A 135 7.11 -4.58 21.23
C THR A 135 8.53 -4.27 20.75
N GLY A 136 9.16 -3.27 21.38
CA GLY A 136 10.51 -2.83 21.02
C GLY A 136 10.56 -1.36 20.61
N THR A 137 11.75 -0.91 20.23
CA THR A 137 12.08 0.47 19.85
C THR A 137 13.24 0.44 18.86
N GLY A 138 13.50 1.57 18.18
CA GLY A 138 14.66 1.80 17.32
C GLY A 138 15.39 3.09 17.68
N PRO A 139 16.52 3.40 17.02
CA PRO A 139 17.37 4.54 17.37
C PRO A 139 16.82 5.91 16.90
N HIS A 140 15.90 5.95 15.94
CA HIS A 140 15.36 7.21 15.42
C HIS A 140 14.26 7.78 16.33
N GLU A 141 14.05 9.11 16.32
CA GLU A 141 13.01 9.79 17.12
C GLU A 141 11.57 9.35 16.81
N ARG A 142 11.37 8.63 15.70
CA ARG A 142 10.09 8.06 15.24
C ARG A 142 9.97 6.57 15.52
N GLN A 143 10.87 6.05 16.34
CA GLN A 143 10.97 4.63 16.70
C GLN A 143 10.94 4.50 18.22
N GLU A 144 10.21 5.40 18.89
CA GLU A 144 10.05 5.42 20.35
C GLU A 144 9.22 4.24 20.88
N LYS A 145 8.52 3.56 19.96
CA LYS A 145 7.69 2.38 20.17
C LYS A 145 7.40 1.72 18.81
N PRO A 146 6.69 0.58 18.77
CA PRO A 146 6.30 -0.04 17.51
C PRO A 146 5.31 0.81 16.71
N HIS A 147 5.50 0.81 15.40
CA HIS A 147 4.72 1.51 14.40
C HIS A 147 4.45 0.61 13.19
N THR A 148 3.52 -0.32 13.34
CA THR A 148 3.18 -1.28 12.28
C THR A 148 2.53 -0.57 11.10
N HIS A 149 3.18 -0.60 9.94
CA HIS A 149 2.79 0.17 8.77
C HIS A 149 2.19 -0.69 7.64
N PHE A 150 2.43 -2.01 7.65
CA PHE A 150 1.88 -2.93 6.66
C PHE A 150 1.46 -4.25 7.32
N ALA A 151 0.36 -4.82 6.82
CA ALA A 151 -0.06 -6.19 7.08
C ALA A 151 -0.72 -6.74 5.81
N GLY A 152 -0.22 -7.85 5.29
CA GLY A 152 -0.70 -8.45 4.05
C GLY A 152 -0.25 -9.90 3.88
N TYR A 153 -0.86 -10.60 2.93
CA TYR A 153 -0.57 -12.02 2.69
C TYR A 153 0.69 -12.20 1.84
N THR A 154 1.43 -13.25 2.16
CA THR A 154 2.48 -13.81 1.28
C THR A 154 1.85 -14.43 0.03
N PRO A 155 2.57 -14.58 -1.10
CA PRO A 155 2.00 -15.01 -2.39
C PRO A 155 1.22 -16.33 -2.32
N GLU A 156 1.69 -17.29 -1.52
CA GLU A 156 1.05 -18.60 -1.35
C GLU A 156 -0.08 -18.58 -0.31
N HIS A 157 -0.31 -17.45 0.35
CA HIS A 157 -1.26 -17.28 1.46
C HIS A 157 -0.99 -18.18 2.68
N ASN A 158 0.22 -18.73 2.78
CA ASN A 158 0.63 -19.55 3.93
C ASN A 158 0.97 -18.69 5.16
N TYR A 159 1.35 -17.44 4.96
CA TYR A 159 1.73 -16.49 6.00
C TYR A 159 1.17 -15.11 5.74
N ILE A 160 1.11 -14.34 6.82
CA ILE A 160 0.86 -12.90 6.83
C ILE A 160 2.19 -12.21 7.12
N ALA A 161 2.63 -11.30 6.27
CA ALA A 161 3.76 -10.41 6.51
C ALA A 161 3.27 -9.12 7.17
N ALA A 162 3.91 -8.73 8.28
CA ALA A 162 3.68 -7.45 8.95
C ALA A 162 4.98 -6.67 9.08
N VAL A 163 4.98 -5.40 8.67
CA VAL A 163 6.16 -4.54 8.68
C VAL A 163 6.01 -3.50 9.77
N ASP A 164 6.99 -3.43 10.67
CA ASP A 164 7.01 -2.46 11.76
C ASP A 164 8.16 -1.47 11.60
N LEU A 165 7.78 -0.21 11.36
CA LEU A 165 8.71 0.90 11.23
C LEU A 165 9.44 1.18 12.54
N GLY A 166 8.73 1.05 13.66
CA GLY A 166 9.19 1.45 14.98
C GLY A 166 10.23 0.51 15.59
N THR A 167 10.27 -0.74 15.12
CA THR A 167 11.18 -1.78 15.64
C THR A 167 12.17 -2.31 14.60
N ASP A 168 12.21 -1.71 13.41
CA ASP A 168 13.04 -2.18 12.28
C ASP A 168 12.84 -3.67 12.00
N THR A 169 11.60 -4.15 12.03
CA THR A 169 11.31 -5.60 11.96
C THR A 169 10.21 -5.95 10.95
N LEU A 170 10.45 -7.00 10.17
CA LEU A 170 9.45 -7.71 9.38
C LEU A 170 9.09 -9.01 10.11
N TYR A 171 7.81 -9.17 10.43
CA TYR A 171 7.24 -10.34 11.07
C TYR A 171 6.51 -11.21 10.06
N THR A 172 6.53 -12.53 10.26
CA THR A 172 5.58 -13.44 9.63
C THR A 172 4.69 -14.11 10.66
N TYR A 173 3.39 -14.15 10.36
CA TYR A 173 2.36 -14.77 11.17
C TYR A 173 1.64 -15.88 10.41
N GLN A 174 1.07 -16.83 11.14
CA GLN A 174 0.07 -17.77 10.64
C GLN A 174 -1.24 -17.55 11.38
N MET A 175 -2.35 -17.59 10.63
CA MET A 175 -3.68 -17.66 11.23
C MET A 175 -3.97 -19.10 11.66
N LYS A 176 -4.04 -19.35 12.98
CA LYS A 176 -4.35 -20.67 13.56
C LYS A 176 -5.40 -20.53 14.65
N ASN A 177 -6.50 -21.27 14.52
CA ASN A 177 -7.58 -21.31 15.51
C ASN A 177 -8.08 -19.92 15.93
N GLY A 178 -8.18 -18.99 14.98
CA GLY A 178 -8.58 -17.61 15.25
C GLY A 178 -7.53 -16.76 15.95
N SER A 179 -6.24 -17.12 15.89
CA SER A 179 -5.13 -16.35 16.46
C SER A 179 -4.00 -16.14 15.44
N LEU A 180 -3.33 -14.99 15.52
CA LEU A 180 -2.11 -14.70 14.77
C LEU A 180 -0.91 -15.23 15.56
N THR A 181 -0.34 -16.34 15.11
CA THR A 181 0.85 -16.95 15.72
C THR A 181 2.10 -16.52 14.96
N GLU A 182 3.03 -15.87 15.65
CA GLU A 182 4.33 -15.50 15.08
C GLU A 182 5.11 -16.75 14.63
N VAL A 183 5.75 -16.67 13.46
CA VAL A 183 6.53 -17.76 12.87
C VAL A 183 8.00 -17.37 12.79
N LYS A 184 8.30 -16.25 12.15
CA LYS A 184 9.66 -15.72 12.00
C LYS A 184 9.66 -14.21 12.10
N THR A 185 10.83 -13.67 12.41
CA THR A 185 11.14 -12.27 12.30
C THR A 185 12.41 -12.07 11.48
N HIS A 186 12.49 -10.93 10.82
CA HIS A 186 13.69 -10.45 10.15
C HIS A 186 13.94 -9.01 10.62
N SER A 187 15.10 -8.77 11.21
CA SER A 187 15.50 -7.43 11.67
C SER A 187 16.32 -6.73 10.58
N PHE A 188 15.96 -5.50 10.28
CA PHE A 188 16.70 -4.62 9.37
C PHE A 188 17.77 -3.83 10.13
N THR A 189 18.58 -3.09 9.37
CA THR A 189 19.55 -2.14 9.94
C THR A 189 18.84 -1.16 10.89
N PRO A 190 19.33 -0.95 12.13
CA PRO A 190 18.71 -0.01 13.06
C PRO A 190 18.59 1.41 12.49
N GLY A 191 17.40 1.99 12.55
CA GLY A 191 17.08 3.30 12.00
C GLY A 191 16.58 3.30 10.56
N SER A 192 16.39 2.13 9.94
CA SER A 192 15.87 2.03 8.57
C SER A 192 14.42 2.50 8.48
N GLY A 193 13.59 2.06 9.41
CA GLY A 193 12.16 2.31 9.44
C GLY A 193 11.43 1.64 8.26
N PRO A 194 11.41 0.30 8.14
CA PRO A 194 10.74 -0.40 7.04
C PRO A 194 9.23 -0.07 7.02
N ARG A 195 8.64 0.05 5.84
CA ARG A 195 7.29 0.61 5.69
C ARG A 195 6.33 -0.35 4.98
N HIS A 196 6.51 -0.55 3.68
CA HIS A 196 5.68 -1.41 2.83
C HIS A 196 6.55 -2.50 2.20
N ILE A 197 5.95 -3.66 1.93
CA ILE A 197 6.58 -4.79 1.25
C ILE A 197 5.78 -5.18 0.02
N VAL A 198 6.46 -5.61 -1.04
CA VAL A 198 5.86 -6.24 -2.22
C VAL A 198 6.63 -7.52 -2.57
N PHE A 199 5.94 -8.53 -3.08
CA PHE A 199 6.53 -9.81 -3.46
C PHE A 199 6.67 -9.92 -4.97
N HIS A 200 7.72 -10.60 -5.44
CA HIS A 200 7.84 -10.94 -6.84
C HIS A 200 6.73 -11.91 -7.26
N PRO A 201 6.07 -11.70 -8.42
CA PRO A 201 4.90 -12.50 -8.83
C PRO A 201 5.21 -13.97 -9.20
N ALA A 202 6.47 -14.38 -9.22
CA ALA A 202 6.90 -15.67 -9.78
C ALA A 202 8.13 -16.22 -9.05
N GLU A 203 9.11 -15.35 -8.80
CA GLU A 203 10.32 -15.70 -8.07
C GLU A 203 10.18 -15.50 -6.56
N LYS A 204 11.11 -16.09 -5.81
CA LYS A 204 11.12 -16.06 -4.35
C LYS A 204 11.79 -14.82 -3.80
N TYR A 205 11.40 -13.65 -4.31
CA TYR A 205 11.92 -12.36 -3.87
C TYR A 205 10.83 -11.49 -3.25
N ALA A 206 11.24 -10.63 -2.33
CA ALA A 206 10.42 -9.56 -1.80
C ALA A 206 11.24 -8.26 -1.71
N TYR A 207 10.55 -7.14 -1.73
CA TYR A 207 11.15 -5.81 -1.71
C TYR A 207 10.48 -4.95 -0.66
N VAL A 208 11.27 -4.35 0.21
CA VAL A 208 10.80 -3.48 1.30
C VAL A 208 11.26 -2.06 1.05
N MET A 209 10.32 -1.11 1.08
CA MET A 209 10.67 0.31 1.12
C MET A 209 10.86 0.74 2.57
N THR A 210 11.94 1.45 2.86
CA THR A 210 12.19 2.04 4.17
C THR A 210 11.80 3.52 4.18
N GLU A 211 11.08 3.93 5.21
CA GLU A 211 10.57 5.29 5.35
C GLU A 211 11.63 6.27 5.86
N ILE A 212 12.47 5.83 6.81
CA ILE A 212 13.42 6.71 7.49
C ILE A 212 14.73 6.81 6.70
N SER A 213 15.26 5.69 6.20
CA SER A 213 16.53 5.69 5.46
C SER A 213 16.40 5.92 3.95
N ASN A 214 15.17 5.94 3.39
CA ASN A 214 14.91 6.08 1.96
C ASN A 214 15.66 5.04 1.10
N GLU A 215 15.56 3.78 1.49
CA GLU A 215 16.20 2.65 0.80
C GLU A 215 15.15 1.63 0.37
N VAL A 216 15.50 0.88 -0.68
CA VAL A 216 14.82 -0.36 -1.03
C VAL A 216 15.71 -1.52 -0.61
N ILE A 217 15.15 -2.44 0.17
CA ILE A 217 15.81 -3.66 0.62
C ILE A 217 15.26 -4.83 -0.18
N ALA A 218 16.11 -5.49 -0.96
CA ALA A 218 15.77 -6.72 -1.67
C ALA A 218 16.03 -7.92 -0.76
N LEU A 219 15.06 -8.83 -0.70
CA LEU A 219 15.03 -10.00 0.15
C LEU A 219 14.80 -11.26 -0.68
N GLU A 220 15.47 -12.36 -0.33
CA GLU A 220 15.05 -13.71 -0.67
C GLU A 220 13.99 -14.17 0.34
N TYR A 221 12.91 -14.77 -0.15
CA TYR A 221 11.79 -15.28 0.65
C TYR A 221 11.74 -16.82 0.63
N ASN A 222 11.68 -17.44 1.81
CA ASN A 222 11.46 -18.87 1.94
C ASN A 222 9.98 -19.16 2.25
N PRO A 223 9.16 -19.61 1.27
CA PRO A 223 7.73 -19.84 1.47
C PRO A 223 7.40 -21.09 2.31
N THR A 224 8.39 -21.92 2.64
CA THR A 224 8.19 -23.08 3.53
C THR A 224 8.40 -22.72 4.99
N LEU A 225 9.27 -21.74 5.27
CA LEU A 225 9.62 -21.34 6.63
C LEU A 225 9.03 -19.98 7.04
N GLY A 226 8.54 -19.18 6.08
CA GLY A 226 8.13 -17.81 6.34
C GLY A 226 9.31 -16.88 6.68
N GLU A 227 10.50 -17.18 6.15
CA GLU A 227 11.75 -16.52 6.51
C GLU A 227 12.26 -15.64 5.36
N PHE A 228 12.98 -14.57 5.71
CA PHE A 228 13.58 -13.63 4.76
C PHE A 228 15.07 -13.50 4.98
N ARG A 229 15.82 -13.33 3.89
CA ARG A 229 17.26 -13.07 3.89
C ARG A 229 17.58 -11.87 3.00
N GLU A 230 18.38 -10.94 3.50
CA GLU A 230 18.82 -9.77 2.73
C GLU A 230 19.73 -10.16 1.56
N LEU A 231 19.47 -9.53 0.42
CA LEU A 231 20.24 -9.64 -0.81
C LEU A 231 20.97 -8.34 -1.13
N GLN A 232 20.27 -7.21 -0.98
CA GLN A 232 20.77 -5.90 -1.35
C GLN A 232 20.03 -4.82 -0.58
N VAL A 233 20.75 -3.74 -0.26
CA VAL A 233 20.18 -2.44 0.12
C VAL A 233 20.61 -1.42 -0.93
N ILE A 234 19.67 -0.66 -1.47
CA ILE A 234 19.94 0.37 -2.48
C ILE A 234 19.16 1.65 -2.16
N SER A 235 19.79 2.81 -2.29
CA SER A 235 19.10 4.09 -2.06
C SER A 235 18.00 4.33 -3.09
N ALA A 236 16.90 4.93 -2.63
CA ALA A 236 15.83 5.47 -3.46
C ALA A 236 16.00 6.94 -3.80
N LEU A 237 17.11 7.55 -3.40
CA LEU A 237 17.42 8.95 -3.65
C LEU A 237 18.68 9.11 -4.52
N PRO A 238 18.78 10.22 -5.27
CA PRO A 238 20.03 10.58 -5.93
C PRO A 238 21.17 10.76 -4.92
N GLU A 239 22.38 10.40 -5.36
CA GLU A 239 23.59 10.68 -4.59
C GLU A 239 23.69 12.19 -4.29
N GLY A 240 23.94 12.53 -3.02
CA GLY A 240 24.08 13.92 -2.58
C GLY A 240 22.77 14.67 -2.32
N PHE A 241 21.60 14.02 -2.41
CA PHE A 241 20.35 14.63 -1.95
C PHE A 241 20.35 14.78 -0.42
N THR A 242 20.17 16.01 0.08
CA THR A 242 20.28 16.34 1.52
C THR A 242 19.01 16.86 2.17
N ASP A 243 17.98 17.18 1.37
CA ASP A 243 16.72 17.67 1.91
C ASP A 243 15.94 16.54 2.60
N LYS A 244 14.93 16.90 3.39
CA LYS A 244 14.10 15.91 4.08
C LYS A 244 13.34 15.07 3.05
N SER A 245 13.53 13.76 3.10
CA SER A 245 12.74 12.79 2.34
C SER A 245 12.26 11.65 3.22
N GLN A 246 11.21 10.96 2.78
CA GLN A 246 10.66 9.78 3.44
C GLN A 246 10.13 8.79 2.40
N GLY A 247 10.55 7.53 2.50
CA GLY A 247 10.02 6.46 1.66
C GLY A 247 8.52 6.24 1.86
N SER A 248 7.82 5.80 0.83
CA SER A 248 6.37 5.62 0.86
C SER A 248 5.90 4.31 0.21
N ALA A 249 5.20 4.36 -0.92
CA ALA A 249 4.68 3.19 -1.59
C ALA A 249 5.77 2.48 -2.41
N ILE A 250 5.59 1.17 -2.57
CA ILE A 250 6.42 0.31 -3.40
C ILE A 250 5.52 -0.65 -4.16
N ARG A 251 5.75 -0.79 -5.46
CA ARG A 251 4.98 -1.67 -6.36
C ARG A 251 5.92 -2.35 -7.34
N ILE A 252 5.54 -3.55 -7.77
CA ILE A 252 6.24 -4.33 -8.79
C ILE A 252 5.28 -4.55 -9.97
N SER A 253 5.81 -4.56 -11.19
CA SER A 253 5.02 -4.95 -12.37
C SER A 253 4.66 -6.44 -12.32
N LYS A 254 3.53 -6.82 -12.90
CA LYS A 254 3.02 -8.21 -13.00
C LYS A 254 4.00 -9.15 -13.69
N ASP A 255 4.84 -8.63 -14.59
CA ASP A 255 5.89 -9.41 -15.25
C ASP A 255 7.15 -9.61 -14.37
N GLY A 256 7.21 -8.99 -13.18
CA GLY A 256 8.34 -9.09 -12.26
C GLY A 256 9.61 -8.38 -12.74
N ARG A 257 9.56 -7.62 -13.84
CA ARG A 257 10.77 -7.01 -14.44
C ARG A 257 11.15 -5.68 -13.81
N PHE A 258 10.20 -4.95 -13.23
CA PHE A 258 10.39 -3.58 -12.77
C PHE A 258 9.78 -3.32 -11.39
N LEU A 259 10.51 -2.56 -10.57
CA LEU A 259 10.10 -2.12 -9.25
C LEU A 259 10.04 -0.59 -9.20
N TYR A 260 9.07 -0.05 -8.47
CA TYR A 260 8.79 1.37 -8.37
C TYR A 260 8.70 1.70 -6.89
N ALA A 261 9.38 2.76 -6.44
CA ALA A 261 9.40 3.18 -5.03
C ALA A 261 9.25 4.70 -4.94
N ALA A 262 8.25 5.18 -4.19
CA ALA A 262 7.96 6.60 -4.08
C ALA A 262 8.65 7.26 -2.88
N ASN A 263 9.13 8.48 -3.07
CA ASN A 263 9.80 9.31 -2.07
C ASN A 263 9.02 10.60 -1.83
N ARG A 264 8.62 10.85 -0.58
CA ARG A 264 7.99 12.10 -0.14
C ARG A 264 9.06 13.09 0.27
N GLY A 265 9.12 14.27 -0.34
CA GLY A 265 10.18 15.26 -0.13
C GLY A 265 11.10 15.40 -1.35
N HIS A 266 11.70 14.29 -1.82
CA HIS A 266 12.27 14.27 -3.19
C HIS A 266 11.16 14.21 -4.27
N ASP A 267 9.92 13.94 -3.85
CA ASP A 267 8.69 14.04 -4.66
C ASP A 267 8.78 13.32 -6.01
N SER A 268 9.16 12.05 -5.95
CA SER A 268 9.46 11.23 -7.13
C SER A 268 9.12 9.76 -6.93
N ILE A 269 9.05 9.03 -8.05
CA ILE A 269 9.07 7.58 -8.11
C ILE A 269 10.44 7.14 -8.65
N ALA A 270 11.23 6.44 -7.84
CA ALA A 270 12.43 5.73 -8.27
C ALA A 270 12.02 4.43 -8.97
N ILE A 271 12.60 4.17 -10.15
CA ILE A 271 12.30 3.01 -10.98
C ILE A 271 13.55 2.14 -11.06
N TYR A 272 13.38 0.84 -10.82
CA TYR A 272 14.45 -0.15 -10.87
C TYR A 272 14.12 -1.28 -11.83
N LYS A 273 15.17 -1.78 -12.49
CA LYS A 273 15.14 -3.08 -13.16
C LYS A 273 15.48 -4.17 -12.16
N ILE A 274 14.73 -5.26 -12.19
CA ILE A 274 14.97 -6.44 -11.36
C ILE A 274 15.82 -7.45 -12.13
N ASN A 275 16.95 -7.85 -11.56
CA ASN A 275 17.70 -9.00 -12.02
C ASN A 275 16.92 -10.28 -11.70
N GLN A 276 16.47 -10.99 -12.73
CA GLN A 276 15.60 -12.15 -12.60
C GLN A 276 16.29 -13.38 -11.95
N TYR A 277 17.62 -13.38 -11.85
CA TYR A 277 18.41 -14.48 -11.27
C TYR A 277 18.90 -14.20 -9.85
N SER A 278 19.20 -12.94 -9.54
CA SER A 278 19.70 -12.56 -8.20
C SER A 278 18.66 -11.83 -7.35
N GLY A 279 17.57 -11.34 -7.94
CA GLY A 279 16.59 -10.48 -7.28
C GLY A 279 17.07 -9.05 -7.06
N GLU A 280 18.35 -8.74 -7.35
CA GLU A 280 18.95 -7.43 -7.14
C GLU A 280 18.38 -6.37 -8.10
N LEU A 281 18.42 -5.13 -7.64
CA LEU A 281 17.88 -3.95 -8.28
C LEU A 281 19.00 -3.13 -8.93
N SER A 282 18.71 -2.61 -10.12
CA SER A 282 19.50 -1.58 -10.79
C SER A 282 18.61 -0.39 -11.10
N LEU A 283 18.98 0.79 -10.64
CA LEU A 283 18.22 2.01 -10.88
C LEU A 283 18.15 2.33 -12.39
N ILE A 284 16.97 2.75 -12.84
CA ILE A 284 16.69 3.23 -14.20
C ILE A 284 16.62 4.76 -14.19
N GLU A 285 15.75 5.33 -13.36
CA GLU A 285 15.54 6.77 -13.24
C GLU A 285 14.73 7.14 -11.99
N TRP A 286 14.67 8.43 -11.70
CA TRP A 286 13.71 9.04 -10.79
C TRP A 286 12.75 9.92 -11.60
N VAL A 287 11.45 9.69 -11.48
CA VAL A 287 10.43 10.46 -12.18
C VAL A 287 9.69 11.36 -11.20
N PRO A 288 9.72 12.70 -11.37
CA PRO A 288 8.93 13.61 -10.54
C PRO A 288 7.45 13.29 -10.59
N THR A 289 6.76 13.36 -9.44
CA THR A 289 5.31 13.14 -9.38
C THR A 289 4.49 14.39 -9.64
N GLU A 290 5.12 15.48 -10.11
CA GLU A 290 4.44 16.75 -10.46
C GLU A 290 3.52 17.27 -9.34
N GLY A 291 3.99 17.15 -8.10
CA GLY A 291 3.31 17.60 -6.90
C GLY A 291 4.14 17.24 -5.66
N ASN A 292 3.60 17.48 -4.48
CA ASN A 292 4.31 17.34 -3.22
C ASN A 292 3.75 16.20 -2.38
N TRP A 293 4.67 15.43 -1.80
CA TRP A 293 4.37 14.34 -0.87
C TRP A 293 3.62 13.16 -1.53
N PRO A 294 4.18 12.51 -2.59
CA PRO A 294 3.59 11.33 -3.20
C PRO A 294 3.51 10.19 -2.20
N ARG A 295 2.31 9.90 -1.72
CA ARG A 295 2.11 8.95 -0.61
C ARG A 295 1.77 7.54 -1.07
N ASP A 296 1.18 7.43 -2.25
CA ASP A 296 0.84 6.16 -2.87
C ASP A 296 0.78 6.30 -4.40
N PHE A 297 0.81 5.15 -5.07
CA PHE A 297 0.55 5.02 -6.50
C PHE A 297 0.12 3.60 -6.83
N ALA A 298 -0.56 3.43 -7.96
CA ALA A 298 -1.00 2.14 -8.46
C ALA A 298 -0.92 2.07 -9.99
N PHE A 299 -0.64 0.87 -10.51
CA PHE A 299 -0.84 0.56 -11.91
C PHE A 299 -2.32 0.42 -12.21
N ASP A 300 -2.72 0.80 -13.42
CA ASP A 300 -3.99 0.34 -13.95
C ASP A 300 -3.97 -1.18 -14.17
N PRO A 301 -5.13 -1.84 -14.36
CA PRO A 301 -5.19 -3.28 -14.55
C PRO A 301 -4.37 -3.83 -15.72
N SER A 302 -4.14 -3.04 -16.78
CA SER A 302 -3.29 -3.44 -17.91
C SER A 302 -1.79 -3.24 -17.68
N GLU A 303 -1.41 -2.48 -16.64
CA GLU A 303 -0.05 -1.97 -16.39
C GLU A 303 0.56 -1.14 -17.52
N THR A 304 -0.30 -0.53 -18.34
CA THR A 304 0.09 0.46 -19.36
C THR A 304 0.15 1.86 -18.76
N PHE A 305 -0.52 2.08 -17.63
CA PHE A 305 -0.59 3.36 -16.95
C PHE A 305 -0.30 3.21 -15.46
N LEU A 306 0.17 4.30 -14.87
CA LEU A 306 0.39 4.45 -13.44
C LEU A 306 -0.25 5.75 -12.97
N VAL A 307 -0.96 5.68 -11.84
CA VAL A 307 -1.56 6.85 -11.19
C VAL A 307 -0.91 7.05 -9.83
N ALA A 308 -0.30 8.22 -9.62
CA ALA A 308 0.28 8.64 -8.35
C ALA A 308 -0.63 9.63 -7.61
N SER A 309 -0.62 9.61 -6.29
CA SER A 309 -1.32 10.59 -5.43
C SER A 309 -0.35 11.41 -4.59
N ASN A 310 -0.41 12.74 -4.75
CA ASN A 310 0.38 13.68 -3.96
C ASN A 310 -0.49 14.27 -2.84
N GLU A 311 -0.14 13.99 -1.59
CA GLU A 311 -0.94 14.35 -0.42
C GLU A 311 -1.09 15.88 -0.29
N GLU A 312 0.02 16.61 -0.30
CA GLU A 312 0.03 18.02 0.09
C GLU A 312 -0.41 18.95 -1.06
N THR A 313 -0.08 18.59 -2.30
CA THR A 313 -0.57 19.33 -3.48
C THR A 313 -2.05 19.06 -3.78
N GLY A 314 -2.57 17.89 -3.39
CA GLY A 314 -3.97 17.55 -3.61
C GLY A 314 -4.28 17.24 -5.08
N ASN A 315 -3.44 16.42 -5.71
CA ASN A 315 -3.62 15.99 -7.09
C ASN A 315 -3.32 14.50 -7.30
N LEU A 316 -3.97 13.93 -8.31
CA LEU A 316 -3.54 12.69 -8.95
C LEU A 316 -2.73 13.02 -10.21
N VAL A 317 -1.77 12.17 -10.52
CA VAL A 317 -0.89 12.31 -11.70
C VAL A 317 -0.91 11.01 -12.48
N LEU A 318 -1.16 11.11 -13.79
CA LEU A 318 -1.23 9.99 -14.72
C LEU A 318 0.04 9.91 -15.55
N PHE A 319 0.64 8.73 -15.57
CA PHE A 319 1.76 8.36 -16.42
C PHE A 319 1.38 7.23 -17.35
N GLU A 320 1.95 7.23 -18.56
CA GLU A 320 2.04 6.04 -19.41
C GLU A 320 3.34 5.30 -19.06
N ARG A 321 3.24 3.98 -18.90
CA ARG A 321 4.36 3.09 -18.61
C ARG A 321 4.78 2.37 -19.88
N ASP A 322 6.08 2.42 -20.18
CA ASP A 322 6.69 1.53 -21.16
C ASP A 322 6.96 0.17 -20.50
N SER A 323 6.29 -0.89 -20.97
CA SER A 323 6.43 -2.23 -20.40
C SER A 323 7.81 -2.85 -20.62
N GLU A 324 8.55 -2.43 -21.64
CA GLU A 324 9.86 -3.00 -21.98
C GLU A 324 11.01 -2.30 -21.26
N THR A 325 10.86 -1.01 -20.95
CA THR A 325 11.89 -0.22 -20.28
C THR A 325 11.56 0.11 -18.83
N GLY A 326 10.30 -0.02 -18.42
CA GLY A 326 9.78 0.38 -17.11
C GLY A 326 9.64 1.90 -16.93
N ARG A 327 10.01 2.70 -17.93
CA ARG A 327 10.01 4.15 -17.84
C ARG A 327 8.58 4.71 -17.81
N LEU A 328 8.44 5.88 -17.20
CA LEU A 328 7.17 6.60 -17.10
C LEU A 328 7.19 7.89 -17.93
N THR A 329 6.14 8.11 -18.72
CA THR A 329 5.91 9.36 -19.45
C THR A 329 4.70 10.07 -18.87
N LEU A 330 4.88 11.32 -18.45
CA LEU A 330 3.80 12.14 -17.91
C LEU A 330 2.70 12.38 -18.95
N LEU A 331 1.44 12.19 -18.56
CA LEU A 331 0.27 12.49 -19.39
C LEU A 331 -0.59 13.61 -18.81
N GLN A 332 -0.81 13.60 -17.49
CA GLN A 332 -1.59 14.60 -16.77
C GLN A 332 -1.08 14.75 -15.34
N SER A 333 -1.11 15.96 -14.79
CA SER A 333 -0.70 16.23 -13.40
C SER A 333 -1.69 17.12 -12.64
N ASP A 334 -2.78 17.55 -13.25
CA ASP A 334 -3.68 18.57 -12.72
C ASP A 334 -5.04 18.02 -12.26
N ILE A 335 -5.13 16.71 -11.95
CA ILE A 335 -6.39 16.08 -11.53
C ILE A 335 -6.65 16.32 -10.03
N PRO A 336 -7.58 17.19 -9.64
CA PRO A 336 -7.71 17.60 -8.24
C PRO A 336 -8.41 16.52 -7.41
N VAL A 337 -7.80 16.15 -6.29
CA VAL A 337 -8.40 15.36 -5.19
C VAL A 337 -7.87 15.92 -3.88
N PRO A 338 -8.70 16.22 -2.87
CA PRO A 338 -8.17 16.78 -1.64
C PRO A 338 -7.45 15.71 -0.81
N TYR A 339 -6.18 15.95 -0.47
CA TYR A 339 -5.32 15.09 0.36
C TYR A 339 -5.38 13.58 0.03
N PRO A 340 -5.12 13.18 -1.23
CA PRO A 340 -5.15 11.79 -1.64
C PRO A 340 -3.89 11.09 -1.12
N VAL A 341 -4.08 9.94 -0.48
CA VAL A 341 -3.00 9.20 0.20
C VAL A 341 -3.01 7.70 -0.10
N CYS A 342 -3.98 7.22 -0.88
CA CYS A 342 -4.05 5.87 -1.39
C CYS A 342 -4.68 5.90 -2.78
N VAL A 343 -4.15 5.10 -3.71
CA VAL A 343 -4.74 4.87 -5.03
C VAL A 343 -4.93 3.38 -5.23
N SER A 344 -6.12 2.97 -5.67
CA SER A 344 -6.42 1.57 -5.94
C SER A 344 -7.33 1.43 -7.16
N PHE A 345 -7.09 0.43 -8.00
CA PHE A 345 -7.93 0.10 -9.15
C PHE A 345 -8.75 -1.14 -8.87
N LEU A 346 -9.96 -1.21 -9.45
CA LEU A 346 -10.66 -2.47 -9.59
C LEU A 346 -9.82 -3.43 -10.44
N HIS A 347 -9.81 -4.71 -10.07
CA HIS A 347 -9.10 -5.75 -10.79
C HIS A 347 -9.76 -6.05 -12.15
N GLN A 348 -9.02 -6.66 -13.07
CA GLN A 348 -9.60 -7.25 -14.26
C GLN A 348 -10.01 -8.70 -13.93
N VAL A 349 -11.31 -8.95 -13.86
CA VAL A 349 -11.91 -10.26 -13.53
C VAL A 349 -12.17 -11.06 -14.80
#